data_AF-A0A2P2IW54-F1
#
_entry.id   AF-A0A2P2IW54-F1
#
_cell.length_a   1.000
_cell.length_b   1.000
_cell.length_c   1.000
_cell.angle_alpha   90.00
_cell.angle_beta   90.00
_cell.angle_gamma   90.00
#
_symmetry.space_group_name_H-M   'P 1'
#
loop_
_entity.id
_entity.type
_entity.pdbx_description
1 polymer ?
#
loop_
_entity_poly.entity_id
_entity_poly.type
_entity_poly.pdbx_seq_one_letter_code
_entity_poly.pdbx_strand_id
1 'polypeptide(L)'
;MWADQAAIRAGIAKSTWGRIRLRAPPTDDLLLYAIAACVLQRRKLIIEKYSSVDEIIKECNSMISQLDVWRLLDDAHDLVVGLHDKI
;
A
#
# COMPACT_ATOMS: atom_id res chain seq x y z
N MET A 1 -16.37 6.05 -6.49
CA MET A 1 -17.61 5.24 -6.54
C MET A 1 -18.09 4.92 -7.96
N TRP A 2 -18.07 5.85 -8.92
CA TRP A 2 -18.63 5.60 -10.27
C TRP A 2 -17.74 4.86 -11.26
N ALA A 3 -16.41 4.97 -11.13
CA ALA A 3 -15.47 4.21 -11.98
C ALA A 3 -15.62 2.68 -11.80
N ASP A 4 -16.05 2.28 -10.61
CA ASP A 4 -16.15 0.90 -10.16
C ASP A 4 -17.32 0.15 -10.83
N GLN A 5 -18.47 0.80 -10.87
CA GLN A 5 -19.68 0.25 -11.48
C GLN A 5 -19.54 0.15 -13.01
N ALA A 6 -18.77 1.07 -13.61
CA ALA A 6 -18.46 1.05 -15.04
C ALA A 6 -17.53 -0.11 -15.39
N ALA A 7 -16.50 -0.37 -14.57
CA ALA A 7 -15.58 -1.49 -14.78
C ALA A 7 -16.25 -2.87 -14.66
N ILE A 8 -17.18 -3.02 -13.72
CA ILE A 8 -17.98 -4.26 -13.54
C ILE A 8 -18.92 -4.50 -14.72
N ARG A 9 -19.59 -3.45 -15.21
CA ARG A 9 -20.48 -3.55 -16.39
C ARG A 9 -19.73 -3.78 -17.69
N ALA A 10 -18.50 -3.31 -17.80
CA ALA A 10 -17.65 -3.48 -18.99
C ALA A 10 -17.03 -4.89 -19.11
N GLY A 11 -17.34 -5.83 -18.21
CA GLY A 11 -16.81 -7.20 -18.28
C GLY A 11 -15.30 -7.31 -18.00
N ILE A 12 -14.67 -6.24 -17.48
CA ILE A 12 -13.25 -6.22 -17.07
C ILE A 12 -13.12 -6.85 -15.67
N ALA A 13 -13.77 -8.00 -15.46
CA ALA A 13 -13.82 -8.71 -14.17
C ALA A 13 -13.10 -10.06 -14.26
N LYS A 14 -11.98 -10.09 -14.99
CA LYS A 14 -10.94 -11.14 -14.87
C LYS A 14 -9.59 -10.58 -14.43
N SER A 15 -9.47 -9.29 -14.17
CA SER A 15 -8.29 -8.77 -13.50
C SER A 15 -8.43 -9.00 -12.00
N THR A 16 -7.32 -9.39 -11.41
CA THR A 16 -7.06 -9.76 -10.00
C THR A 16 -7.90 -8.99 -8.97
N TRP A 17 -8.25 -7.74 -9.25
CA TRP A 17 -9.06 -6.84 -8.41
C TRP A 17 -10.46 -7.36 -8.00
N GLY A 18 -11.12 -8.14 -8.86
CA GLY A 18 -12.43 -8.74 -8.53
C GLY A 18 -12.35 -9.81 -7.44
N ARG A 19 -11.22 -10.54 -7.36
CA ARG A 19 -10.94 -11.51 -6.30
C ARG A 19 -10.46 -10.82 -5.02
N ILE A 20 -9.75 -9.70 -5.15
CA ILE A 20 -9.26 -8.89 -4.03
C ILE A 20 -10.43 -8.33 -3.20
N ARG A 21 -11.53 -7.88 -3.83
CA ARG A 21 -12.71 -7.36 -3.10
C ARG A 21 -13.50 -8.38 -2.29
N LEU A 22 -13.41 -9.66 -2.61
CA LEU A 22 -14.08 -10.70 -1.81
C LEU A 22 -13.38 -10.94 -0.46
N ARG A 23 -12.19 -10.36 -0.25
CA ARG A 23 -11.35 -10.57 0.93
C ARG A 23 -10.64 -9.29 1.40
N ALA A 24 -11.09 -8.12 0.94
CA ALA A 24 -10.48 -6.86 1.30
C ALA A 24 -10.75 -6.55 2.78
N PRO A 25 -9.72 -6.26 3.60
CA PRO A 25 -9.90 -5.83 4.98
C PRO A 25 -10.73 -4.53 5.02
N PRO A 26 -11.40 -4.24 6.15
CA PRO A 26 -12.16 -3.01 6.30
C PRO A 26 -11.30 -1.78 5.95
N THR A 27 -11.91 -0.84 5.25
CA THR A 27 -11.28 0.32 4.58
C THR A 27 -10.40 1.20 5.48
N ASP A 28 -10.55 1.14 6.80
CA ASP A 28 -9.73 1.88 7.76
C ASP A 28 -8.33 1.27 7.95
N ASP A 29 -8.16 -0.03 7.72
CA ASP A 29 -6.86 -0.70 7.84
C ASP A 29 -5.96 -0.48 6.61
N LEU A 30 -6.54 -0.13 5.47
CA LEU A 30 -5.79 -0.03 4.21
C LEU A 30 -4.71 1.07 4.26
N LEU A 31 -5.04 2.22 4.87
CA LEU A 31 -4.07 3.30 5.05
C LEU A 31 -2.95 2.87 6.00
N LEU A 32 -3.28 2.13 7.06
CA LEU A 32 -2.31 1.61 8.02
C LEU A 32 -1.37 0.60 7.34
N TYR A 33 -1.90 -0.34 6.55
CA TYR A 33 -1.09 -1.30 5.80
C TYR A 33 -0.24 -0.62 4.72
N ALA A 34 -0.73 0.43 4.07
CA ALA A 34 0.06 1.23 3.13
C ALA A 34 1.22 1.95 3.83
N ILE A 35 0.98 2.57 4.98
CA ILE A 35 2.03 3.19 5.79
C ILE A 35 3.05 2.13 6.23
N ALA A 36 2.57 0.98 6.73
CA ALA A 36 3.42 -0.12 7.17
C ALA A 36 4.29 -0.67 6.02
N ALA A 37 3.72 -0.85 4.83
CA ALA A 37 4.45 -1.31 3.64
C ALA A 37 5.52 -0.29 3.21
N CYS A 38 5.19 1.01 3.19
CA CYS A 38 6.15 2.08 2.86
C CYS A 38 7.35 2.09 3.82
N VAL A 39 7.07 2.00 5.12
CA VAL A 39 8.11 1.96 6.16
C VAL A 39 8.95 0.68 6.05
N LEU A 40 8.31 -0.46 5.80
CA LEU A 40 9.00 -1.75 5.67
C LEU A 40 9.95 -1.78 4.47
N GLN A 41 9.51 -1.27 3.31
CA GLN A 41 10.33 -1.17 2.10
C GLN A 41 11.60 -0.34 2.33
N ARG A 42 11.53 0.68 3.20
CA ARG A 42 12.64 1.60 3.48
C ARG A 42 13.41 1.25 4.75
N ARG A 43 13.03 0.20 5.50
CA ARG A 43 13.64 -0.18 6.78
C ARG A 43 15.16 -0.24 6.73
N LYS A 44 15.73 -0.85 5.68
CA LYS A 44 17.19 -0.96 5.53
C LYS A 44 17.84 0.42 5.39
N LEU A 45 17.29 1.28 4.53
CA LEU A 45 17.76 2.66 4.34
C LEU A 45 17.62 3.49 5.61
N ILE A 46 16.49 3.34 6.32
CA ILE A 46 16.22 4.03 7.59
C ILE A 46 17.31 3.71 8.62
N ILE A 47 17.65 2.43 8.80
CA ILE A 47 18.63 1.96 9.78
C ILE A 47 20.07 2.34 9.40
N GLU A 48 20.41 2.26 8.11
CA GLU A 48 21.80 2.43 7.66
C GLU A 48 22.19 3.89 7.41
N LYS A 49 21.25 4.76 7.03
CA LYS A 49 21.55 6.11 6.50
C LYS A 49 21.18 7.26 7.43
N TYR A 50 20.19 7.09 8.30
CA TYR A 50 19.64 8.20 9.08
C TYR A 50 20.06 8.12 10.54
N SER A 51 20.51 9.25 11.07
CA SER A 51 21.06 9.35 12.43
C SER A 51 20.09 10.00 13.42
N SER A 52 19.06 10.70 12.91
CA SER A 52 18.07 11.41 13.72
C SER A 52 16.67 11.32 13.11
N VAL A 53 15.66 11.56 13.96
CA VAL A 53 14.25 11.60 13.55
C VAL A 53 14.00 12.77 12.58
N ASP A 54 14.68 13.90 12.75
CA ASP A 54 14.52 15.07 11.87
C ASP A 54 14.94 14.78 10.43
N GLU A 55 16.01 13.99 10.22
CA GLU A 55 16.43 13.59 8.88
C GLU A 55 15.41 12.64 8.23
N ILE A 56 14.82 11.74 9.02
CA ILE A 56 13.75 10.83 8.55
C ILE A 56 12.52 11.65 8.15
N ILE A 57 12.10 12.64 8.95
CA ILE A 57 10.96 13.51 8.64
C ILE A 57 11.23 14.30 7.35
N LYS A 58 12.45 14.84 7.19
CA LYS A 58 12.83 15.58 5.98
C LYS A 58 12.76 14.71 4.73
N GLU A 59 13.22 13.47 4.81
CA GLU A 59 13.10 12.51 3.71
C GLU A 59 11.62 12.14 3.45
N CYS A 60 10.84 11.88 4.49
CA CYS A 60 9.41 11.59 4.32
C CYS A 60 8.68 12.73 3.60
N ASN A 61 9.01 13.98 3.92
CA ASN A 61 8.44 15.15 3.26
C ASN A 61 8.89 15.27 1.79
N SER A 62 10.13 14.89 1.46
CA SER A 62 10.63 14.93 0.07
C SER A 62 9.89 13.92 -0.83
N MET A 63 9.50 12.77 -0.25
CA MET A 63 8.83 11.67 -0.95
C MET A 63 7.41 11.98 -1.41
N ILE A 64 6.71 12.95 -0.80
CA ILE A 64 5.29 13.24 -1.07
C ILE A 64 5.04 13.50 -2.56
N SER A 65 6.00 14.15 -3.24
CA SER A 65 5.91 14.47 -4.67
C SER A 65 6.24 13.32 -5.61
N GLN A 66 6.85 12.24 -5.11
CA GLN A 66 7.29 11.08 -5.88
C GLN A 66 6.54 9.80 -5.53
N LEU A 67 5.47 9.92 -4.74
CA LEU A 67 4.74 8.77 -4.23
C LEU A 67 3.87 8.15 -5.33
N ASP A 68 4.26 6.96 -5.79
CA ASP A 68 3.42 6.13 -6.64
C ASP A 68 2.37 5.42 -5.78
N VAL A 69 1.16 6.00 -5.75
CA VAL A 69 0.03 5.50 -4.96
C VAL A 69 -0.38 4.08 -5.37
N TRP A 70 -0.28 3.74 -6.66
CA TRP A 70 -0.69 2.42 -7.14
C TRP A 70 0.25 1.33 -6.65
N ARG A 71 1.56 1.58 -6.75
CA ARG A 71 2.56 0.68 -6.20
C ARG A 71 2.44 0.54 -4.69
N LEU A 72 2.16 1.64 -3.98
CA LEU A 72 1.99 1.62 -2.54
C LEU A 72 0.81 0.74 -2.10
N LEU A 73 -0.31 0.78 -2.84
CA LEU A 73 -1.47 -0.05 -2.56
C LEU A 73 -1.21 -1.53 -2.88
N ASP A 74 -0.41 -1.83 -3.90
CA ASP A 74 0.02 -3.19 -4.23
C ASP A 74 0.94 -3.76 -3.13
N ASP A 75 1.95 -2.99 -2.72
CA ASP A 75 2.86 -3.33 -1.61
C ASP A 75 2.07 -3.54 -0.29
N ALA A 76 1.02 -2.75 -0.05
CA ALA A 76 0.12 -2.92 1.11
C ALA A 76 -0.69 -4.21 1.04
N HIS A 77 -1.19 -4.55 -0.14
CA HIS A 77 -1.94 -5.78 -0.36
C HIS A 77 -1.05 -7.02 -0.13
N ASP A 78 0.18 -7.02 -0.65
CA ASP A 78 1.15 -8.09 -0.42
C ASP A 78 1.46 -8.26 1.07
N LEU A 79 1.57 -7.16 1.82
CA LEU A 79 1.77 -7.19 3.26
C LEU A 79 0.59 -7.87 3.99
N VAL A 80 -0.65 -7.57 3.59
CA VAL A 80 -1.87 -8.18 4.17
C VAL A 80 -1.95 -9.67 3.85
N VAL A 81 -1.67 -10.07 2.61
CA VAL A 81 -1.68 -11.48 2.19
C VAL A 81 -0.62 -12.27 2.96
N GLY A 82 0.61 -11.74 3.03
CA GLY A 82 1.70 -12.38 3.76
C GLY A 82 1.50 -12.45 5.29
N LEU A 83 0.63 -11.60 5.85
CA LEU A 83 0.20 -11.69 7.25
C LEU A 83 -0.90 -12.73 7.44
N HIS A 84 -1.87 -12.79 6.53
CA HIS A 84 -2.96 -13.78 6.55
C HIS A 84 -2.46 -15.22 6.36
N ASP A 85 -1.39 -15.43 5.60
CA ASP A 85 -0.80 -16.76 5.42
C ASP A 85 -0.01 -17.23 6.67
N LYS A 86 0.25 -16.34 7.63
CA LYS A 86 1.01 -16.63 8.86
C LYS A 86 0.13 -16.78 10.11
N ILE A 87 -1.18 -16.54 10.00
CA ILE A 87 -2.18 -16.66 11.07
C ILE A 87 -3.05 -17.88 10.77
#